data_AF-F7NJJ4-F1
#
_entry.id   AF-F7NJJ4-F1
#
_cell.length_a   1.000
_cell.length_b   1.000
_cell.length_c   1.000
_cell.angle_alpha   90.00
_cell.angle_beta   90.00
_cell.angle_gamma   90.00
#
_symmetry.space_group_name_H-M   'P 1'
#
loop_
_entity.id
_entity.type
_entity.pdbx_description
1 polymer ?
#
loop_
_entity_poly.entity_id
_entity_poly.type
_entity_poly.pdbx_seq_one_letter_code
_entity_poly.pdbx_strand_id
1 'polypeptide(L)'
;MKYIRICFLIILLITLFSHYEGISFKKSKTVSALSVKRGQTVTQLDQVVANQGNSYGNITNGGYAAIQGDWVYYRNEDQSNELDSATLYRQNLVSGVKEKISNDSAHYINVIGEWIYYGKYTSGVRGFHSGPIYKIRTDGTNRTQLNNDISVELNVIGEFIYYISRTDANKIYRMKTDGTEVTKLVDEDCQNLNVTKDWVYYTSNSGISKIKLDGSGKERIFNGKVGTMIIDDKWLYYSTGRQGVYDWTDKGFLYKIKVDGTEHYKVTDEMVFNFTVHGGNIYYSVEEPRRKFLLYMMDSNGNNKRKIAQATAGNIVGDWMYFHHYYAEWSELERIRLDGTGHEKVSTGGKPMVPYIKE
;
A
#
# COMPACT_ATOMS: atom_id res chain seq x y z
N MET A 1 10.51 -35.88 62.67
CA MET A 1 10.43 -36.66 61.41
C MET A 1 10.83 -35.71 60.29
N LYS A 2 12.14 -35.61 59.98
CA LYS A 2 12.84 -36.25 58.83
C LYS A 2 12.43 -35.57 57.51
N TYR A 3 13.19 -34.75 56.77
CA TYR A 3 14.64 -34.62 56.48
C TYR A 3 14.92 -33.19 55.89
N ILE A 4 15.96 -32.43 56.31
CA ILE A 4 17.28 -32.17 55.64
C ILE A 4 17.17 -31.26 54.37
N ARG A 5 17.90 -30.14 54.12
CA ARG A 5 19.32 -29.76 54.32
C ARG A 5 19.56 -28.23 54.16
N ILE A 6 20.34 -27.69 55.10
CA ILE A 6 21.32 -26.58 55.10
C ILE A 6 21.73 -25.95 53.76
N CYS A 7 21.82 -24.60 53.71
CA CYS A 7 22.89 -23.85 53.03
C CYS A 7 23.24 -22.53 53.77
N PHE A 8 24.51 -22.44 54.17
CA PHE A 8 25.36 -21.28 54.54
C PHE A 8 25.56 -20.33 53.32
N LEU A 9 26.12 -19.10 53.35
CA LEU A 9 26.50 -18.14 54.39
C LEU A 9 26.43 -16.66 53.90
N ILE A 10 26.22 -15.76 54.88
CA ILE A 10 26.83 -14.45 55.19
C ILE A 10 27.50 -13.67 54.02
N ILE A 11 27.18 -12.37 53.87
CA ILE A 11 28.14 -11.23 54.00
C ILE A 11 27.40 -9.88 54.04
N LEU A 12 27.85 -9.06 54.99
CA LEU A 12 27.49 -7.69 55.35
C LEU A 12 28.21 -6.67 54.43
N LEU A 13 27.74 -5.41 54.51
CA LEU A 13 28.47 -4.14 54.24
C LEU A 13 28.47 -3.53 52.82
N ILE A 14 27.58 -2.53 52.71
CA ILE A 14 27.79 -1.16 52.21
C ILE A 14 29.28 -0.79 52.05
N THR A 15 29.70 -0.43 50.84
CA THR A 15 30.31 0.87 50.48
C THR A 15 30.73 0.90 49.01
N LEU A 16 30.73 2.13 48.46
CA LEU A 16 31.48 2.61 47.29
C LEU A 16 30.85 2.42 45.89
N PHE A 17 30.21 3.52 45.48
CA PHE A 17 30.19 4.04 44.11
C PHE A 17 31.52 3.81 43.38
N SER A 18 31.47 3.13 42.23
CA SER A 18 31.77 3.67 40.90
C SER A 18 32.14 2.53 39.94
N HIS A 19 31.72 2.68 38.68
CA HIS A 19 31.92 1.79 37.53
C HIS A 19 30.96 0.61 37.40
N TYR A 20 29.82 0.85 36.75
CA TYR A 20 29.42 0.03 35.60
C TYR A 20 28.52 0.85 34.68
N GLU A 21 28.86 0.87 33.40
CA GLU A 21 28.19 1.61 32.34
C GLU A 21 26.72 1.17 32.20
N GLY A 22 25.81 2.14 32.31
CA GLY A 22 24.41 1.95 32.02
C GLY A 22 24.20 1.87 30.51
N ILE A 23 23.74 0.70 30.06
CA ILE A 23 23.14 0.48 28.75
C ILE A 23 21.90 1.39 28.65
N SER A 24 22.04 2.49 27.92
CA SER A 24 20.93 3.36 27.53
C SER A 24 20.19 2.75 26.34
N PHE A 25 18.91 2.43 26.53
CA PHE A 25 17.96 2.15 25.46
C PHE A 25 18.04 3.22 24.35
N LYS A 26 18.41 2.84 23.14
CA LYS A 26 18.25 3.69 21.95
C LYS A 26 16.76 3.83 21.66
N LYS A 27 16.17 4.98 22.04
CA LYS A 27 14.91 5.44 21.47
C LYS A 27 15.07 5.55 19.95
N SER A 28 14.15 4.91 19.24
CA SER A 28 13.92 5.07 17.81
C SER A 28 13.92 6.57 17.43
N LYS A 29 14.69 6.94 16.40
CA LYS A 29 14.72 8.29 15.85
C LYS A 29 13.37 8.57 15.18
N THR A 30 12.48 9.25 15.88
CA THR A 30 11.43 10.04 15.26
C THR A 30 12.09 11.13 14.41
N VAL A 31 11.60 11.34 13.19
CA VAL A 31 12.05 12.43 12.31
C VAL A 31 11.74 13.76 13.01
N SER A 32 12.77 14.36 13.60
CA SER A 32 12.67 15.68 14.21
C SER A 32 12.63 16.74 13.11
N ALA A 33 11.56 17.54 13.09
CA ALA A 33 11.48 18.75 12.29
C ALA A 33 12.72 19.63 12.51
N LEU A 34 13.39 20.00 11.43
CA LEU A 34 14.55 20.89 11.45
C LEU A 34 14.11 22.28 11.88
N SER A 35 14.69 22.79 12.97
CA SER A 35 14.56 24.19 13.36
C SER A 35 15.45 25.07 12.47
N VAL A 36 14.84 25.89 11.61
CA VAL A 36 15.57 26.84 10.74
C VAL A 36 15.96 28.08 11.56
N LYS A 37 17.25 28.41 11.62
CA LYS A 37 17.74 29.70 12.13
C LYS A 37 17.49 30.78 11.07
N ARG A 38 17.03 31.95 11.53
CA ARG A 38 16.70 33.12 10.70
C ARG A 38 17.97 33.68 10.03
N GLY A 39 17.95 33.85 8.69
CA GLY A 39 18.89 34.73 7.99
C GLY A 39 19.90 34.10 7.03
N GLN A 40 19.55 33.05 6.28
CA GLN A 40 20.35 32.63 5.11
C GLN A 40 19.48 32.60 3.84
N THR A 41 20.01 33.19 2.78
CA THR A 41 19.41 33.31 1.45
C THR A 41 19.09 31.95 0.85
N VAL A 42 17.82 31.78 0.45
CA VAL A 42 17.26 30.58 -0.16
C VAL A 42 17.97 30.33 -1.50
N THR A 43 18.96 29.43 -1.48
CA THR A 43 19.46 28.77 -2.69
C THR A 43 18.80 27.40 -2.78
N GLN A 44 18.67 26.95 -4.01
CA GLN A 44 17.84 25.85 -4.53
C GLN A 44 18.20 24.46 -3.95
N LEU A 45 18.03 24.27 -2.65
CA LEU A 45 18.27 23.05 -1.88
C LEU A 45 17.40 23.11 -0.63
N ASP A 46 16.14 22.66 -0.74
CA ASP A 46 15.33 22.09 0.38
C ASP A 46 13.87 21.87 -0.05
N GLN A 47 13.69 21.11 -1.13
CA GLN A 47 12.49 20.30 -1.26
C GLN A 47 12.95 18.85 -1.24
N VAL A 48 13.06 18.27 -0.04
CA VAL A 48 12.88 16.82 0.09
C VAL A 48 11.40 16.57 -0.19
N VAL A 49 10.99 16.71 -1.45
CA VAL A 49 9.70 16.22 -1.88
C VAL A 49 9.74 14.72 -1.62
N ALA A 50 8.65 14.17 -1.08
CA ALA A 50 8.47 12.74 -1.12
C ALA A 50 8.69 12.31 -2.57
N ASN A 51 9.77 11.57 -2.84
CA ASN A 51 10.10 11.10 -4.19
C ASN A 51 9.16 9.98 -4.64
N GLN A 52 8.08 9.71 -3.91
CA GLN A 52 7.13 8.66 -4.17
C GLN A 52 5.74 9.12 -3.74
N GLY A 53 4.77 8.98 -4.66
CA GLY A 53 3.44 9.54 -4.47
C GLY A 53 2.49 8.73 -3.60
N ASN A 54 2.75 7.43 -3.42
CA ASN A 54 1.95 6.55 -2.55
C ASN A 54 2.75 5.31 -2.14
N SER A 55 2.31 4.59 -1.11
CA SER A 55 2.91 3.32 -0.72
C SER A 55 2.59 2.20 -1.73
N TYR A 56 3.50 1.23 -1.84
CA TYR A 56 3.33 0.08 -2.71
C TYR A 56 2.08 -0.73 -2.38
N GLY A 57 1.86 -0.98 -1.09
CA GLY A 57 0.69 -1.72 -0.62
C GLY A 57 -0.63 -1.02 -0.93
N ASN A 58 -0.67 0.32 -0.90
CA ASN A 58 -1.87 1.06 -1.30
C ASN A 58 -2.14 0.89 -2.79
N ILE A 59 -1.15 1.13 -3.66
CA ILE A 59 -1.31 1.00 -5.12
C ILE A 59 -1.72 -0.42 -5.51
N THR A 60 -1.09 -1.44 -4.94
CA THR A 60 -1.46 -2.85 -5.13
C THR A 60 -2.90 -3.13 -4.68
N ASN A 61 -3.37 -2.47 -3.62
CA ASN A 61 -4.76 -2.55 -3.15
C ASN A 61 -5.65 -1.41 -3.72
N GLY A 62 -5.45 -1.03 -4.98
CA GLY A 62 -6.32 -0.10 -5.73
C GLY A 62 -6.01 1.40 -5.57
N GLY A 63 -5.13 1.75 -4.63
CA GLY A 63 -4.64 3.11 -4.40
C GLY A 63 -5.75 4.13 -4.20
N TYR A 64 -6.70 3.81 -3.33
CA TYR A 64 -7.84 4.66 -2.99
C TYR A 64 -7.49 5.82 -2.07
N ALA A 65 -6.32 5.79 -1.45
CA ALA A 65 -5.83 6.89 -0.63
C ALA A 65 -4.32 7.05 -0.70
N ALA A 66 -3.85 8.29 -0.55
CA ALA A 66 -2.45 8.69 -0.42
C ALA A 66 -2.31 9.74 0.67
N ILE A 67 -1.13 9.83 1.30
CA ILE A 67 -0.85 10.79 2.38
C ILE A 67 0.37 11.63 2.04
N GLN A 68 0.28 12.94 2.30
CA GLN A 68 1.41 13.86 2.22
C GLN A 68 1.31 14.89 3.33
N GLY A 69 2.30 14.89 4.24
CA GLY A 69 2.25 15.71 5.46
C GLY A 69 0.99 15.37 6.27
N ASP A 70 0.26 16.40 6.68
CA ASP A 70 -0.97 16.25 7.46
C ASP A 70 -2.22 15.97 6.60
N TRP A 71 -2.09 15.85 5.28
CA TRP A 71 -3.21 15.68 4.36
C TRP A 71 -3.32 14.26 3.82
N VAL A 72 -4.54 13.73 3.84
CA VAL A 72 -4.93 12.51 3.13
C VAL A 72 -5.74 12.89 1.91
N TYR A 73 -5.42 12.29 0.78
CA TYR A 73 -6.13 12.44 -0.49
C TYR A 73 -6.75 11.10 -0.82
N TYR A 74 -8.06 11.07 -1.07
CA TYR A 74 -8.78 9.81 -1.16
C TYR A 74 -10.01 9.87 -2.07
N ARG A 75 -10.40 8.69 -2.57
CA ARG A 75 -11.69 8.48 -3.22
C ARG A 75 -12.79 8.41 -2.15
N ASN A 76 -13.70 9.36 -2.15
CA ASN A 76 -14.84 9.41 -1.26
C ASN A 76 -15.88 8.40 -1.71
N GLU A 77 -16.11 7.36 -0.93
CA GLU A 77 -17.08 6.29 -1.20
C GLU A 77 -18.41 6.52 -0.47
N ASP A 78 -18.77 7.78 -0.22
CA ASP A 78 -20.06 8.09 0.40
C ASP A 78 -21.18 7.89 -0.61
N GLN A 79 -21.87 6.76 -0.48
CA GLN A 79 -22.95 6.37 -1.37
C GLN A 79 -24.31 6.97 -0.96
N SER A 80 -24.39 7.72 0.15
CA SER A 80 -25.61 8.46 0.52
C SER A 80 -25.97 9.56 -0.48
N ASN A 81 -24.98 10.02 -1.26
CA ASN A 81 -25.14 11.00 -2.31
C ASN A 81 -24.46 10.51 -3.60
N GLU A 82 -25.24 10.04 -4.57
CA GLU A 82 -24.74 9.51 -5.84
C GLU A 82 -23.88 10.52 -6.64
N LEU A 83 -24.11 11.83 -6.46
CA LEU A 83 -23.31 12.89 -7.10
C LEU A 83 -21.97 13.15 -6.39
N ASP A 84 -21.79 12.61 -5.19
CA ASP A 84 -20.61 12.77 -4.33
C ASP A 84 -19.85 11.46 -4.09
N SER A 85 -20.47 10.33 -4.42
CA SER A 85 -19.85 9.01 -4.42
C SER A 85 -18.75 8.90 -5.47
N ALA A 86 -17.69 8.19 -5.11
CA ALA A 86 -16.50 8.01 -5.90
C ALA A 86 -15.87 9.32 -6.38
N THR A 87 -15.77 10.35 -5.54
CA THR A 87 -15.16 11.64 -5.92
C THR A 87 -13.84 11.87 -5.18
N LEU A 88 -12.92 12.67 -5.74
CA LEU A 88 -11.63 12.93 -5.12
C LEU A 88 -11.76 14.00 -4.03
N TYR A 89 -11.38 13.65 -2.81
CA TYR A 89 -11.38 14.50 -1.63
C TYR A 89 -9.99 14.61 -1.02
N ARG A 90 -9.81 15.63 -0.16
CA ARG A 90 -8.74 15.67 0.84
C ARG A 90 -9.28 15.92 2.24
N GLN A 91 -8.54 15.45 3.24
CA GLN A 91 -8.79 15.73 4.63
C GLN A 91 -7.50 16.01 5.38
N ASN A 92 -7.49 17.06 6.19
CA ASN A 92 -6.39 17.36 7.10
C ASN A 92 -6.57 16.58 8.40
N LEU A 93 -5.57 15.82 8.79
CA LEU A 93 -5.60 14.95 9.97
C LEU A 93 -5.46 15.71 11.30
N VAL A 94 -4.97 16.95 11.26
CA VAL A 94 -4.78 17.79 12.45
C VAL A 94 -6.01 18.68 12.69
N SER A 95 -6.46 19.41 11.67
CA SER A 95 -7.60 20.32 11.79
C SER A 95 -8.95 19.64 11.56
N GLY A 96 -8.96 18.45 10.96
CA GLY A 96 -10.19 17.74 10.59
C GLY A 96 -10.89 18.31 9.35
N VAL A 97 -10.37 19.38 8.74
CA VAL A 97 -10.95 20.00 7.53
C VAL A 97 -11.03 18.96 6.40
N LYS A 98 -12.21 18.81 5.80
CA LYS A 98 -12.48 17.95 4.64
C LYS A 98 -12.96 18.79 3.47
N GLU A 99 -12.37 18.58 2.29
CA GLU A 99 -12.64 19.37 1.09
C GLU A 99 -12.71 18.47 -0.14
N LYS A 100 -13.69 18.75 -1.01
CA LYS A 100 -13.78 18.11 -2.33
C LYS A 100 -12.78 18.74 -3.28
N ILE A 101 -12.02 17.93 -4.00
CA ILE A 101 -11.05 18.38 -5.00
C ILE A 101 -11.64 18.26 -6.41
N SER A 102 -12.31 17.14 -6.70
CA SER A 102 -12.84 16.87 -8.04
C SER A 102 -14.00 15.87 -7.98
N ASN A 103 -14.90 15.94 -8.97
CA ASN A 103 -15.94 14.93 -9.19
C ASN A 103 -15.41 13.65 -9.87
N ASP A 104 -14.09 13.55 -10.08
CA ASP A 104 -13.49 12.36 -10.66
C ASP A 104 -13.42 11.19 -9.68
N SER A 105 -13.75 10.00 -10.19
CA SER A 105 -13.48 8.73 -9.51
C SER A 105 -12.03 8.33 -9.69
N ALA A 106 -11.20 8.78 -8.76
CA ALA A 106 -9.76 8.58 -8.77
C ALA A 106 -9.35 7.21 -8.17
N HIS A 107 -8.62 6.42 -8.95
CA HIS A 107 -7.95 5.18 -8.53
C HIS A 107 -6.43 5.38 -8.62
N TYR A 108 -5.65 4.57 -7.91
CA TYR A 108 -4.19 4.62 -7.93
C TYR A 108 -3.64 6.04 -7.63
N ILE A 109 -4.23 6.71 -6.65
CA ILE A 109 -3.91 8.09 -6.26
C ILE A 109 -2.44 8.16 -5.83
N ASN A 110 -1.71 9.13 -6.34
CA ASN A 110 -0.34 9.47 -5.97
C ASN A 110 -0.24 10.97 -5.74
N VAL A 111 0.47 11.41 -4.71
CA VAL A 111 0.60 12.85 -4.38
C VAL A 111 2.08 13.21 -4.21
N ILE A 112 2.55 14.16 -5.01
CA ILE A 112 3.92 14.66 -4.98
C ILE A 112 3.89 16.19 -5.05
N GLY A 113 4.30 16.84 -3.97
CA GLY A 113 4.28 18.30 -3.85
C GLY A 113 2.86 18.83 -4.00
N GLU A 114 2.64 19.71 -4.97
CA GLU A 114 1.34 20.33 -5.20
C GLU A 114 0.44 19.55 -6.18
N TRP A 115 0.87 18.36 -6.63
CA TRP A 115 0.17 17.59 -7.66
C TRP A 115 -0.37 16.27 -7.14
N ILE A 116 -1.55 15.92 -7.62
CA ILE A 116 -2.19 14.62 -7.45
C ILE A 116 -2.26 13.97 -8.83
N TYR A 117 -1.82 12.72 -8.94
CA TYR A 117 -1.87 11.90 -10.14
C TYR A 117 -2.75 10.68 -9.87
N TYR A 118 -3.62 10.32 -10.80
CA TYR A 118 -4.57 9.23 -10.60
C TYR A 118 -5.07 8.67 -11.93
N GLY A 119 -5.48 7.40 -11.93
CA GLY A 119 -6.29 6.82 -12.99
C GLY A 119 -7.75 7.21 -12.77
N LYS A 120 -8.40 7.81 -13.76
CA LYS A 120 -9.84 8.11 -13.68
C LYS A 120 -10.64 6.86 -14.04
N TYR A 121 -11.46 6.38 -13.11
CA TYR A 121 -12.43 5.33 -13.38
C TYR A 121 -13.46 5.79 -14.41
N THR A 122 -13.65 4.95 -15.42
CA THR A 122 -14.65 5.14 -16.48
C THR A 122 -15.43 3.84 -16.66
N SER A 123 -16.70 3.81 -16.22
CA SER A 123 -17.58 2.66 -16.42
C SER A 123 -17.84 2.42 -17.92
N GLY A 124 -17.94 1.15 -18.33
CA GLY A 124 -18.37 0.77 -19.67
C GLY A 124 -17.26 0.55 -20.70
N VAL A 125 -15.99 0.79 -20.36
CA VAL A 125 -14.88 0.48 -21.28
C VAL A 125 -14.50 -1.00 -21.14
N ARG A 126 -15.07 -1.84 -22.02
CA ARG A 126 -14.71 -3.27 -22.21
C ARG A 126 -14.70 -4.12 -20.91
N GLY A 127 -15.56 -3.80 -19.93
CA GLY A 127 -15.62 -4.50 -18.64
C GLY A 127 -14.45 -4.20 -17.68
N PHE A 128 -13.60 -3.23 -18.02
CA PHE A 128 -12.47 -2.82 -17.17
C PHE A 128 -12.88 -1.69 -16.22
N HIS A 129 -12.32 -1.75 -15.00
CA HIS A 129 -12.62 -0.84 -13.89
C HIS A 129 -11.54 0.25 -13.76
N SER A 130 -11.11 0.85 -14.90
CA SER A 130 -10.11 1.94 -14.92
C SER A 130 -10.20 2.75 -16.23
N GLY A 131 -9.42 3.82 -16.34
CA GLY A 131 -9.39 4.73 -17.50
C GLY A 131 -8.08 5.53 -17.58
N PRO A 132 -8.09 6.68 -18.28
CA PRO A 132 -6.90 7.52 -18.50
C PRO A 132 -6.28 8.06 -17.21
N ILE A 133 -5.00 8.39 -17.29
CA ILE A 133 -4.26 9.07 -16.22
C ILE A 133 -4.58 10.57 -16.28
N TYR A 134 -4.86 11.14 -15.13
CA TYR A 134 -5.03 12.58 -14.92
C TYR A 134 -4.04 13.09 -13.89
N LYS A 135 -3.74 14.38 -13.98
CA LYS A 135 -3.19 15.15 -12.87
C LYS A 135 -4.08 16.33 -12.52
N ILE A 136 -4.03 16.77 -11.27
CA ILE A 136 -4.73 17.95 -10.75
C ILE A 136 -3.92 18.54 -9.61
N ARG A 137 -3.97 19.86 -9.39
CA ARG A 137 -3.32 20.45 -8.22
C ARG A 137 -4.05 20.05 -6.95
N THR A 138 -3.35 20.08 -5.83
CA THR A 138 -3.91 19.76 -4.51
C THR A 138 -5.03 20.71 -4.09
N ASP A 139 -5.17 21.87 -4.73
CA ASP A 139 -6.25 22.85 -4.56
C ASP A 139 -7.44 22.64 -5.53
N GLY A 140 -7.40 21.62 -6.39
CA GLY A 140 -8.45 21.32 -7.39
C GLY A 140 -8.30 22.05 -8.72
N THR A 141 -7.30 22.91 -8.89
CA THR A 141 -7.06 23.62 -10.15
C THR A 141 -6.20 22.81 -11.14
N ASN A 142 -6.14 23.27 -12.40
CA ASN A 142 -5.27 22.71 -13.44
C ASN A 142 -5.41 21.19 -13.66
N ARG A 143 -6.64 20.70 -13.64
CA ARG A 143 -6.95 19.32 -14.00
C ARG A 143 -6.58 19.06 -15.47
N THR A 144 -5.75 18.06 -15.74
CA THR A 144 -5.25 17.74 -17.08
C THR A 144 -5.20 16.23 -17.30
N GLN A 145 -5.68 15.76 -18.45
CA GLN A 145 -5.51 14.37 -18.88
C GLN A 145 -4.11 14.18 -19.46
N LEU A 146 -3.39 13.14 -19.04
CA LEU A 146 -2.01 12.89 -19.45
C LEU A 146 -1.86 11.84 -20.56
N ASN A 147 -2.81 10.91 -20.69
CA ASN A 147 -2.79 9.90 -21.75
C ASN A 147 -4.21 9.50 -22.19
N ASN A 148 -4.34 8.54 -23.10
CA ASN A 148 -5.64 7.97 -23.54
C ASN A 148 -5.80 6.48 -23.19
N ASP A 149 -4.85 5.91 -22.45
CA ASP A 149 -4.82 4.47 -22.15
C ASP A 149 -5.70 4.13 -20.96
N ILE A 150 -6.28 2.92 -20.97
CA ILE A 150 -6.81 2.31 -19.75
C ILE A 150 -5.61 1.95 -18.88
N SER A 151 -5.30 2.81 -17.91
CA SER A 151 -4.08 2.73 -17.12
C SER A 151 -4.39 2.18 -15.74
N VAL A 152 -3.56 1.27 -15.23
CA VAL A 152 -3.70 0.69 -13.89
C VAL A 152 -2.37 0.63 -13.15
N GLU A 153 -2.43 0.45 -11.84
CA GLU A 153 -1.27 0.27 -10.95
C GLU A 153 -0.25 1.42 -11.05
N LEU A 154 -0.78 2.65 -11.03
CA LEU A 154 -0.02 3.88 -11.21
C LEU A 154 0.96 4.10 -10.05
N ASN A 155 2.24 4.23 -10.36
CA ASN A 155 3.30 4.59 -9.41
C ASN A 155 3.97 5.88 -9.89
N VAL A 156 4.00 6.92 -9.05
CA VAL A 156 4.72 8.18 -9.36
C VAL A 156 5.96 8.28 -8.50
N ILE A 157 7.12 8.39 -9.16
CA ILE A 157 8.44 8.48 -8.51
C ILE A 157 9.21 9.65 -9.13
N GLY A 158 9.49 10.68 -8.33
CA GLY A 158 10.11 11.91 -8.81
C GLY A 158 9.32 12.53 -9.97
N GLU A 159 9.99 12.74 -11.11
CA GLU A 159 9.40 13.33 -12.32
C GLU A 159 8.72 12.32 -13.25
N PHE A 160 8.68 11.04 -12.89
CA PHE A 160 8.16 9.97 -13.73
C PHE A 160 6.91 9.29 -13.15
N ILE A 161 6.04 8.89 -14.06
CA ILE A 161 4.84 8.10 -13.83
C ILE A 161 5.07 6.75 -14.51
N TYR A 162 4.92 5.66 -13.77
CA TYR A 162 4.97 4.28 -14.26
C TYR A 162 3.59 3.66 -14.14
N TYR A 163 3.16 2.94 -15.18
CA TYR A 163 1.82 2.36 -15.22
C TYR A 163 1.77 1.12 -16.11
N ILE A 164 0.73 0.31 -15.89
CA ILE A 164 0.36 -0.78 -16.78
C ILE A 164 -0.74 -0.29 -17.73
N SER A 165 -0.51 -0.42 -19.04
CA SER A 165 -1.50 -0.11 -20.07
C SER A 165 -2.33 -1.35 -20.39
N ARG A 166 -3.59 -1.39 -19.92
CA ARG A 166 -4.53 -2.44 -20.34
C ARG A 166 -4.96 -2.29 -21.80
N THR A 167 -4.81 -1.10 -22.37
CA THR A 167 -5.02 -0.86 -23.80
C THR A 167 -4.01 -1.66 -24.64
N ASP A 168 -2.74 -1.71 -24.22
CA ASP A 168 -1.68 -2.48 -24.90
C ASP A 168 -1.32 -3.74 -24.10
N ALA A 169 -2.33 -4.60 -23.84
CA ALA A 169 -2.15 -5.96 -23.29
C ALA A 169 -1.29 -6.04 -22.00
N ASN A 170 -1.52 -5.12 -21.06
CA ASN A 170 -0.86 -5.01 -19.76
C ASN A 170 0.66 -4.79 -19.81
N LYS A 171 1.15 -4.10 -20.84
CA LYS A 171 2.56 -3.70 -20.91
C LYS A 171 2.84 -2.55 -19.95
N ILE A 172 4.09 -2.46 -19.48
CA ILE A 172 4.52 -1.39 -18.59
C ILE A 172 5.04 -0.22 -19.41
N TYR A 173 4.53 0.97 -19.10
CA TYR A 173 4.95 2.24 -19.67
C TYR A 173 5.49 3.15 -18.58
N ARG A 174 6.35 4.10 -18.99
CA ARG A 174 6.70 5.28 -18.20
C ARG A 174 6.47 6.55 -19.00
N MET A 175 6.16 7.65 -18.33
CA MET A 175 6.10 8.99 -18.91
C MET A 175 6.51 10.03 -17.87
N LYS A 176 6.88 11.24 -18.28
CA LYS A 176 7.09 12.35 -17.35
C LYS A 176 5.77 12.80 -16.73
N THR A 177 5.84 13.45 -15.58
CA THR A 177 4.68 13.99 -14.86
C THR A 177 3.92 15.11 -15.59
N ASP A 178 4.46 15.61 -16.70
CA ASP A 178 3.78 16.53 -17.62
C ASP A 178 3.09 15.81 -18.80
N GLY A 179 3.21 14.48 -18.91
CA GLY A 179 2.67 13.66 -20.00
C GLY A 179 3.61 13.47 -21.18
N THR A 180 4.83 14.03 -21.14
CA THR A 180 5.83 13.85 -22.20
C THR A 180 6.68 12.59 -22.00
N GLU A 181 7.57 12.29 -22.95
CA GLU A 181 8.54 11.17 -22.86
C GLU A 181 7.91 9.78 -22.61
N VAL A 182 6.73 9.55 -23.18
CA VAL A 182 6.05 8.26 -23.10
C VAL A 182 6.93 7.18 -23.72
N THR A 183 7.31 6.20 -22.91
CA THR A 183 8.20 5.10 -23.29
C THR A 183 7.58 3.78 -22.84
N LYS A 184 7.48 2.82 -23.75
CA LYS A 184 7.19 1.43 -23.37
C LYS A 184 8.43 0.85 -22.69
N LEU A 185 8.31 0.50 -21.41
CA LEU A 185 9.42 0.02 -20.59
C LEU A 185 9.54 -1.50 -20.64
N VAL A 186 8.41 -2.20 -20.68
CA VAL A 186 8.36 -3.68 -20.74
C VAL A 186 7.29 -4.11 -21.73
N ASP A 187 7.68 -4.91 -22.72
CA ASP A 187 6.79 -5.42 -23.79
C ASP A 187 6.39 -6.89 -23.52
N GLU A 188 5.81 -7.15 -22.33
CA GLU A 188 5.17 -8.43 -21.98
C GLU A 188 3.92 -8.19 -21.12
N ASP A 189 3.06 -9.21 -20.97
CA ASP A 189 1.87 -9.16 -20.12
C ASP A 189 2.29 -9.14 -18.63
N CYS A 190 2.16 -7.97 -18.00
CA CYS A 190 2.63 -7.69 -16.64
C CYS A 190 1.46 -7.44 -15.68
N GLN A 191 1.67 -7.71 -14.39
CA GLN A 191 0.77 -7.38 -13.29
C GLN A 191 1.60 -7.02 -12.04
N ASN A 192 0.99 -6.47 -10.99
CA ASN A 192 1.63 -6.16 -9.71
C ASN A 192 2.86 -5.24 -9.83
N LEU A 193 2.70 -4.09 -10.47
CA LEU A 193 3.74 -3.08 -10.68
C LEU A 193 4.08 -2.36 -9.36
N ASN A 194 5.33 -2.45 -8.93
CA ASN A 194 5.88 -1.70 -7.80
C ASN A 194 7.19 -1.03 -8.23
N VAL A 195 7.33 0.28 -7.97
CA VAL A 195 8.49 1.05 -8.47
C VAL A 195 9.25 1.73 -7.34
N THR A 196 10.50 1.33 -7.16
CA THR A 196 11.45 1.96 -6.23
C THR A 196 12.24 3.05 -6.95
N LYS A 197 13.06 3.81 -6.22
CA LYS A 197 13.99 4.80 -6.81
C LYS A 197 15.02 4.19 -7.78
N ASP A 198 15.27 2.88 -7.72
CA ASP A 198 16.35 2.21 -8.47
C ASP A 198 15.83 1.18 -9.48
N TRP A 199 14.64 0.63 -9.26
CA TRP A 199 14.13 -0.56 -9.94
C TRP A 199 12.61 -0.56 -10.08
N VAL A 200 12.13 -1.03 -11.23
CA VAL A 200 10.75 -1.43 -11.48
C VAL A 200 10.63 -2.93 -11.26
N TYR A 201 9.71 -3.36 -10.42
CA TYR A 201 9.40 -4.76 -10.16
C TYR A 201 7.98 -5.07 -10.63
N TYR A 202 7.80 -6.27 -11.16
CA TYR A 202 6.52 -6.71 -11.69
C TYR A 202 6.46 -8.23 -11.76
N THR A 203 5.25 -8.72 -11.90
CA THR A 203 4.95 -10.13 -12.17
C THR A 203 4.55 -10.31 -13.63
N SER A 204 4.91 -11.44 -14.22
CA SER A 204 4.44 -11.89 -15.54
C SER A 204 4.17 -13.39 -15.49
N ASN A 205 3.79 -14.01 -16.61
CA ASN A 205 3.57 -15.46 -16.69
C ASN A 205 4.78 -16.31 -16.28
N SER A 206 5.97 -15.71 -16.27
CA SER A 206 7.21 -16.37 -15.89
C SER A 206 7.57 -16.19 -14.41
N GLY A 207 6.78 -15.45 -13.62
CA GLY A 207 7.03 -15.11 -12.21
C GLY A 207 7.48 -13.66 -11.98
N ILE A 208 8.32 -13.42 -10.97
CA ILE A 208 8.74 -12.06 -10.54
C ILE A 208 10.00 -11.62 -11.25
N SER A 209 9.98 -10.44 -11.86
CA SER A 209 11.15 -9.80 -12.48
C SER A 209 11.36 -8.37 -11.98
N LYS A 210 12.57 -7.86 -12.18
CA LYS A 210 12.89 -6.44 -12.04
C LYS A 210 13.63 -5.92 -13.27
N ILE A 211 13.56 -4.63 -13.50
CA ILE A 211 14.24 -3.91 -14.58
C ILE A 211 14.64 -2.52 -14.10
N LYS A 212 15.74 -1.97 -14.59
CA LYS A 212 16.15 -0.61 -14.25
C LYS A 212 15.13 0.40 -14.78
N LEU A 213 15.09 1.57 -14.15
CA LEU A 213 14.16 2.65 -14.52
C LEU A 213 14.33 3.09 -15.97
N ASP A 214 15.53 2.94 -16.55
CA ASP A 214 15.84 3.25 -17.94
C ASP A 214 15.42 2.17 -18.94
N GLY A 215 15.09 0.95 -18.47
CA GLY A 215 14.73 -0.22 -19.30
C GLY A 215 15.88 -1.22 -19.48
N SER A 216 17.05 -0.98 -18.90
CA SER A 216 18.19 -1.91 -18.93
C SER A 216 18.15 -2.91 -17.77
N GLY A 217 19.06 -3.90 -17.80
CA GLY A 217 19.32 -4.77 -16.65
C GLY A 217 18.12 -5.59 -16.18
N LYS A 218 17.27 -6.08 -17.11
CA LYS A 218 16.16 -6.96 -16.76
C LYS A 218 16.69 -8.26 -16.11
N GLU A 219 16.19 -8.57 -14.92
CA GLU A 219 16.57 -9.72 -14.11
C GLU A 219 15.33 -10.49 -13.63
N ARG A 220 15.42 -11.82 -13.62
CA ARG A 220 14.43 -12.72 -13.03
C ARG A 220 14.75 -12.95 -11.56
N ILE A 221 13.79 -12.74 -10.67
CA ILE A 221 13.94 -12.95 -9.22
C ILE A 221 13.36 -14.30 -8.81
N PHE A 222 12.17 -14.64 -9.33
CA PHE A 222 11.45 -15.86 -8.95
C PHE A 222 10.72 -16.45 -10.16
N ASN A 223 10.74 -17.79 -10.26
CA ASN A 223 10.02 -18.57 -11.25
C ASN A 223 8.82 -19.24 -10.59
N GLY A 224 7.61 -18.93 -11.06
CA GLY A 224 6.38 -19.52 -10.54
C GLY A 224 5.19 -18.60 -10.72
N LYS A 225 3.99 -19.12 -10.42
CA LYS A 225 2.77 -18.30 -10.41
C LYS A 225 2.80 -17.37 -9.19
N VAL A 226 2.41 -16.12 -9.42
CA VAL A 226 2.34 -15.10 -8.37
C VAL A 226 0.99 -14.42 -8.46
N GLY A 227 0.31 -14.30 -7.32
CA GLY A 227 -0.97 -13.61 -7.20
C GLY A 227 -0.78 -12.12 -7.03
N THR A 228 -0.40 -11.73 -5.82
CA THR A 228 -0.16 -10.34 -5.42
C THR A 228 1.28 -10.18 -4.98
N MET A 229 1.92 -9.06 -5.33
CA MET A 229 3.28 -8.73 -4.88
C MET A 229 3.33 -7.31 -4.28
N ILE A 230 4.02 -7.18 -3.15
CA ILE A 230 4.30 -5.91 -2.47
C ILE A 230 5.75 -5.88 -2.01
N ILE A 231 6.44 -4.78 -2.27
CA ILE A 231 7.81 -4.54 -1.79
C ILE A 231 7.79 -3.87 -0.43
N ASP A 232 8.73 -4.24 0.44
CA ASP A 232 9.11 -3.47 1.62
C ASP A 232 10.63 -3.55 1.81
N ASP A 233 11.31 -2.43 1.63
CA ASP A 233 12.78 -2.31 1.62
C ASP A 233 13.47 -3.33 0.69
N LYS A 234 14.19 -4.31 1.25
CA LYS A 234 14.95 -5.33 0.52
C LYS A 234 14.17 -6.62 0.30
N TRP A 235 12.89 -6.65 0.65
CA TRP A 235 12.05 -7.84 0.58
C TRP A 235 10.87 -7.64 -0.36
N LEU A 236 10.55 -8.70 -1.08
CA LEU A 236 9.32 -8.87 -1.82
C LEU A 236 8.44 -9.84 -1.04
N TYR A 237 7.22 -9.43 -0.74
CA TYR A 237 6.18 -10.28 -0.17
C TYR A 237 5.21 -10.61 -1.28
N TYR A 238 4.88 -11.89 -1.44
CA TYR A 238 3.98 -12.31 -2.50
C TYR A 238 3.14 -13.51 -2.13
N SER A 239 1.90 -13.51 -2.60
CA SER A 239 1.04 -14.68 -2.53
C SER A 239 1.24 -15.57 -3.75
N THR A 240 1.13 -16.88 -3.56
CA THR A 240 0.96 -17.83 -4.67
C THR A 240 -0.53 -18.00 -4.95
N GLY A 241 -0.92 -18.28 -6.19
CA GLY A 241 -2.33 -18.37 -6.58
C GLY A 241 -2.94 -17.02 -6.98
N ARG A 242 -3.79 -17.01 -8.00
CA ARG A 242 -4.36 -15.79 -8.57
C ARG A 242 -5.63 -15.38 -7.83
N GLN A 243 -5.76 -14.10 -7.49
CA GLN A 243 -6.98 -13.53 -6.93
C GLN A 243 -8.18 -13.88 -7.83
N GLY A 244 -9.19 -14.55 -7.26
CA GLY A 244 -10.40 -14.95 -7.98
C GLY A 244 -10.27 -16.18 -8.89
N VAL A 245 -9.13 -16.88 -8.92
CA VAL A 245 -8.98 -18.17 -9.61
C VAL A 245 -8.67 -19.25 -8.57
N TYR A 246 -9.70 -20.04 -8.24
CA TYR A 246 -9.60 -21.23 -7.39
C TYR A 246 -8.89 -22.36 -8.14
N ASP A 247 -7.58 -22.23 -8.32
CA ASP A 247 -6.73 -23.39 -8.63
C ASP A 247 -6.45 -24.10 -7.31
N TRP A 248 -7.11 -25.23 -7.07
CA TRP A 248 -6.99 -26.02 -5.83
C TRP A 248 -5.57 -26.54 -5.54
N THR A 249 -4.64 -26.37 -6.50
CA THR A 249 -3.23 -26.74 -6.34
C THR A 249 -2.35 -25.58 -5.85
N ASP A 250 -2.85 -24.34 -5.88
CA ASP A 250 -2.09 -23.13 -5.52
C ASP A 250 -2.85 -22.30 -4.46
N LYS A 251 -2.57 -22.62 -3.19
CA LYS A 251 -3.45 -22.35 -2.05
C LYS A 251 -3.41 -20.91 -1.50
N GLY A 252 -2.98 -19.90 -2.23
CA GLY A 252 -2.99 -18.52 -1.69
C GLY A 252 -1.89 -18.23 -0.67
N PHE A 253 -0.86 -19.07 -0.55
CA PHE A 253 0.12 -18.97 0.53
C PHE A 253 1.01 -17.73 0.38
N LEU A 254 1.43 -17.16 1.51
CA LEU A 254 2.30 -15.99 1.51
C LEU A 254 3.76 -16.41 1.65
N TYR A 255 4.61 -15.83 0.80
CA TYR A 255 6.05 -15.99 0.79
C TYR A 255 6.74 -14.63 0.87
N LYS A 256 8.02 -14.67 1.22
CA LYS A 256 8.92 -13.55 1.01
C LYS A 256 10.24 -13.99 0.39
N ILE A 257 10.82 -13.13 -0.43
CA ILE A 257 12.11 -13.33 -1.09
C ILE A 257 12.88 -12.01 -1.11
N LYS A 258 14.22 -12.02 -1.00
CA LYS A 258 14.98 -10.78 -1.18
C LYS A 258 14.87 -10.28 -2.61
N VAL A 259 14.98 -8.97 -2.79
CA VAL A 259 14.94 -8.31 -4.12
C VAL A 259 16.08 -8.71 -5.06
N ASP A 260 17.11 -9.40 -4.54
CA ASP A 260 18.19 -10.02 -5.33
C ASP A 260 17.94 -11.49 -5.67
N GLY A 261 16.78 -12.06 -5.27
CA GLY A 261 16.40 -13.45 -5.52
C GLY A 261 16.99 -14.44 -4.51
N THR A 262 17.81 -13.98 -3.57
CA THR A 262 18.30 -14.83 -2.47
C THR A 262 17.25 -14.94 -1.37
N GLU A 263 17.46 -15.88 -0.45
CA GLU A 263 16.65 -16.03 0.78
C GLU A 263 15.13 -16.02 0.53
N HIS A 264 14.60 -17.18 0.18
CA HIS A 264 13.18 -17.37 -0.13
C HIS A 264 12.53 -18.22 0.97
N TYR A 265 11.51 -17.66 1.63
CA TYR A 265 10.82 -18.28 2.75
C TYR A 265 9.31 -18.26 2.56
N LYS A 266 8.64 -19.32 3.00
CA LYS A 266 7.20 -19.28 3.26
C LYS A 266 6.96 -18.51 4.56
N VAL A 267 6.02 -17.57 4.53
CA VAL A 267 5.62 -16.75 5.69
C VAL A 267 4.45 -17.41 6.43
N THR A 268 3.44 -17.88 5.70
CA THR A 268 2.30 -18.62 6.26
C THR A 268 1.74 -19.63 5.26
N ASP A 269 1.12 -20.69 5.77
CA ASP A 269 0.37 -21.71 5.03
C ASP A 269 -1.14 -21.44 5.02
N GLU A 270 -1.57 -20.25 5.44
CA GLU A 270 -2.95 -19.80 5.26
C GLU A 270 -3.19 -19.30 3.83
N MET A 271 -4.43 -19.49 3.37
CA MET A 271 -4.89 -18.96 2.10
C MET A 271 -5.16 -17.46 2.24
N VAL A 272 -4.16 -16.67 1.87
CA VAL A 272 -4.23 -15.20 1.94
C VAL A 272 -5.09 -14.69 0.79
N PHE A 273 -6.18 -13.99 1.13
CA PHE A 273 -7.05 -13.35 0.16
C PHE A 273 -6.44 -12.05 -0.38
N ASN A 274 -6.00 -11.17 0.53
CA ASN A 274 -5.19 -10.00 0.21
C ASN A 274 -4.31 -9.59 1.40
N PHE A 275 -3.29 -8.77 1.15
CA PHE A 275 -2.39 -8.30 2.19
C PHE A 275 -1.80 -6.93 1.87
N THR A 276 -1.21 -6.31 2.88
CA THR A 276 -0.36 -5.12 2.78
C THR A 276 0.78 -5.22 3.78
N VAL A 277 1.88 -4.52 3.52
CA VAL A 277 3.08 -4.52 4.37
C VAL A 277 3.36 -3.09 4.78
N HIS A 278 3.52 -2.86 6.09
CA HIS A 278 3.78 -1.53 6.62
C HIS A 278 4.48 -1.60 7.98
N GLY A 279 5.52 -0.77 8.15
CA GLY A 279 6.21 -0.61 9.42
C GLY A 279 6.79 -1.91 9.99
N GLY A 280 7.31 -2.79 9.12
CA GLY A 280 7.84 -4.09 9.52
C GLY A 280 6.78 -5.15 9.86
N ASN A 281 5.51 -4.89 9.58
CA ASN A 281 4.41 -5.82 9.81
C ASN A 281 3.69 -6.18 8.50
N ILE A 282 3.14 -7.39 8.46
CA ILE A 282 2.26 -7.86 7.41
C ILE A 282 0.84 -7.87 7.98
N TYR A 283 -0.07 -7.21 7.27
CA TYR A 283 -1.50 -7.24 7.53
C TYR A 283 -2.16 -8.01 6.39
N TYR A 284 -2.83 -9.11 6.70
CA TYR A 284 -3.37 -10.00 5.68
C TYR A 284 -4.74 -10.51 6.09
N SER A 285 -5.59 -10.71 5.10
CA SER A 285 -6.92 -11.27 5.31
C SER A 285 -6.99 -12.71 4.85
N VAL A 286 -7.77 -13.50 5.59
CA VAL A 286 -8.13 -14.87 5.26
C VAL A 286 -9.65 -14.93 5.07
N GLU A 287 -10.10 -15.57 3.99
CA GLU A 287 -11.51 -15.81 3.74
C GLU A 287 -11.98 -17.08 4.47
N GLU A 288 -12.98 -16.92 5.32
CA GLU A 288 -13.73 -17.98 5.98
C GLU A 288 -15.03 -18.28 5.21
N PRO A 289 -15.65 -19.45 5.45
CA PRO A 289 -16.93 -19.79 4.83
C PRO A 289 -17.97 -18.66 4.94
N ARG A 290 -18.81 -18.54 3.90
CA ARG A 290 -19.83 -17.48 3.76
C ARG A 290 -19.25 -16.06 3.60
N ARG A 291 -18.09 -15.92 2.92
CA ARG A 291 -17.44 -14.63 2.61
C ARG A 291 -17.13 -13.79 3.85
N LYS A 292 -16.76 -14.45 4.94
CA LYS A 292 -16.36 -13.77 6.16
C LYS A 292 -14.86 -13.57 6.13
N PHE A 293 -14.39 -12.33 6.14
CA PHE A 293 -12.95 -12.05 6.12
C PHE A 293 -12.42 -11.77 7.53
N LEU A 294 -11.29 -12.38 7.86
CA LEU A 294 -10.58 -12.14 9.12
C LEU A 294 -9.24 -11.48 8.83
N LEU A 295 -9.01 -10.31 9.43
CA LEU A 295 -7.76 -9.57 9.34
C LEU A 295 -6.81 -10.01 10.45
N TYR A 296 -5.61 -10.40 10.06
CA TYR A 296 -4.51 -10.75 10.93
C TYR A 296 -3.34 -9.80 10.72
N MET A 297 -2.52 -9.67 11.76
CA MET A 297 -1.23 -9.00 11.71
C MET A 297 -0.17 -9.95 12.24
N MET A 298 1.00 -9.91 11.60
CA MET A 298 2.20 -10.61 12.04
C MET A 298 3.43 -9.73 11.73
N ASP A 299 4.55 -10.04 12.37
CA ASP A 299 5.83 -9.43 12.00
C ASP A 299 6.20 -9.86 10.57
N SER A 300 7.01 -9.05 9.89
CA SER A 300 7.54 -9.32 8.55
C SER A 300 8.36 -10.63 8.41
N ASN A 301 8.66 -11.29 9.53
CA ASN A 301 9.33 -12.59 9.58
C ASN A 301 8.37 -13.78 9.75
N GLY A 302 7.06 -13.55 9.81
CA GLY A 302 6.06 -14.62 10.01
C GLY A 302 5.72 -14.89 11.49
N ASN A 303 6.28 -14.12 12.42
CA ASN A 303 6.13 -14.33 13.86
C ASN A 303 5.03 -13.45 14.45
N ASN A 304 4.65 -13.73 15.71
CA ASN A 304 3.75 -12.89 16.50
C ASN A 304 2.39 -12.63 15.84
N LYS A 305 1.90 -13.60 15.06
CA LYS A 305 0.59 -13.56 14.43
C LYS A 305 -0.50 -13.37 15.49
N ARG A 306 -1.38 -12.40 15.25
CA ARG A 306 -2.63 -12.22 16.01
C ARG A 306 -3.74 -11.71 15.11
N LYS A 307 -4.98 -12.07 15.44
CA LYS A 307 -6.17 -11.52 14.78
C LYS A 307 -6.38 -10.07 15.24
N ILE A 308 -6.69 -9.20 14.29
CA ILE A 308 -7.05 -7.80 14.54
C ILE A 308 -8.56 -7.64 14.55
N ALA A 309 -9.25 -8.06 13.48
CA ALA A 309 -10.69 -7.81 13.32
C ALA A 309 -11.34 -8.76 12.31
N GLN A 310 -12.67 -8.67 12.17
CA GLN A 310 -13.38 -9.15 10.99
C GLN A 310 -13.36 -8.04 9.94
N ALA A 311 -12.33 -8.06 9.09
CA ALA A 311 -12.00 -7.02 8.13
C ALA A 311 -11.14 -7.61 7.00
N THR A 312 -10.89 -6.82 5.96
CA THR A 312 -9.93 -7.14 4.90
C THR A 312 -8.68 -6.25 5.03
N ALA A 313 -7.54 -6.70 4.49
CA ALA A 313 -6.39 -5.82 4.35
C ALA A 313 -6.73 -4.71 3.34
N GLY A 314 -6.13 -3.53 3.47
CA GLY A 314 -6.52 -2.39 2.66
C GLY A 314 -5.46 -1.30 2.56
N ASN A 315 -5.91 -0.08 2.27
CA ASN A 315 -5.02 1.07 2.11
C ASN A 315 -4.63 1.61 3.49
N ILE A 316 -3.33 1.75 3.75
CA ILE A 316 -2.80 2.31 5.00
C ILE A 316 -2.49 3.78 4.80
N VAL A 317 -3.00 4.60 5.72
CA VAL A 317 -2.77 6.03 5.78
C VAL A 317 -2.57 6.45 7.23
N GLY A 318 -1.34 6.89 7.55
CA GLY A 318 -0.92 7.07 8.94
C GLY A 318 -1.08 5.75 9.70
N ASP A 319 -1.72 5.81 10.86
CA ASP A 319 -1.98 4.65 11.73
C ASP A 319 -3.31 3.94 11.42
N TRP A 320 -3.97 4.28 10.32
CA TRP A 320 -5.28 3.71 9.95
C TRP A 320 -5.19 2.88 8.69
N MET A 321 -5.89 1.75 8.68
CA MET A 321 -6.16 0.94 7.50
C MET A 321 -7.60 1.13 7.06
N TYR A 322 -7.81 1.44 5.79
CA TYR A 322 -9.10 1.65 5.15
C TYR A 322 -9.42 0.48 4.23
N PHE A 323 -10.62 -0.06 4.35
CA PHE A 323 -11.05 -1.24 3.60
C PHE A 323 -12.56 -1.23 3.35
N HIS A 324 -12.99 -1.98 2.33
CA HIS A 324 -14.41 -2.21 2.09
C HIS A 324 -14.89 -3.43 2.85
N HIS A 325 -15.91 -3.26 3.68
CA HIS A 325 -16.67 -4.34 4.24
C HIS A 325 -17.76 -4.75 3.26
N TYR A 326 -17.74 -6.00 2.78
CA TYR A 326 -18.70 -6.48 1.80
C TYR A 326 -19.89 -7.19 2.47
N TYR A 327 -21.08 -6.67 2.22
CA TYR A 327 -22.35 -7.32 2.50
C TYR A 327 -22.89 -7.98 1.23
N ALA A 328 -24.03 -8.67 1.34
CA ALA A 328 -24.60 -9.43 0.21
C ALA A 328 -24.86 -8.56 -1.04
N GLU A 329 -25.29 -7.31 -0.87
CA GLU A 329 -25.76 -6.44 -1.96
C GLU A 329 -25.07 -5.07 -1.98
N TRP A 330 -24.17 -4.79 -1.04
CA TRP A 330 -23.55 -3.48 -0.88
C TRP A 330 -22.25 -3.59 -0.08
N SER A 331 -21.48 -2.51 -0.02
CA SER A 331 -20.26 -2.44 0.77
C SER A 331 -20.12 -1.10 1.47
N GLU A 332 -19.51 -1.08 2.66
CA GLU A 332 -19.18 0.15 3.38
C GLU A 332 -17.67 0.36 3.39
N LEU A 333 -17.25 1.63 3.35
CA LEU A 333 -15.88 1.99 3.66
C LEU A 333 -15.74 2.07 5.19
N GLU A 334 -14.86 1.25 5.72
CA GLU A 334 -14.51 1.23 7.14
C GLU A 334 -13.03 1.50 7.32
N ARG A 335 -12.65 1.88 8.54
CA ARG A 335 -11.25 1.98 8.94
C ARG A 335 -10.99 1.36 10.31
N ILE A 336 -9.78 0.86 10.49
CA ILE A 336 -9.29 0.29 11.74
C ILE A 336 -7.88 0.78 12.04
N ARG A 337 -7.52 1.02 13.32
CA ARG A 337 -6.13 1.32 13.63
C ARG A 337 -5.27 0.08 13.39
N LEU A 338 -4.02 0.30 13.01
CA LEU A 338 -3.07 -0.77 12.76
C LEU A 338 -2.79 -1.67 13.98
N ASP A 339 -2.96 -1.17 15.19
CA ASP A 339 -2.84 -1.97 16.42
C ASP A 339 -4.12 -2.75 16.78
N GLY A 340 -5.21 -2.54 16.02
CA GLY A 340 -6.53 -3.12 16.25
C GLY A 340 -7.41 -2.39 17.26
N THR A 341 -6.91 -1.30 17.86
CA THR A 341 -7.74 -0.41 18.66
C THR A 341 -8.60 0.44 17.71
N GLY A 342 -9.85 0.76 18.03
CA GLY A 342 -10.67 1.65 17.20
C GLY A 342 -11.02 1.11 15.81
N HIS A 343 -12.30 0.79 15.62
CA HIS A 343 -12.87 0.38 14.33
C HIS A 343 -14.09 1.26 14.06
N GLU A 344 -14.07 1.96 12.93
CA GLU A 344 -15.02 3.02 12.61
C GLU A 344 -15.57 2.87 11.18
N LYS A 345 -16.85 3.20 11.01
CA LYS A 345 -17.45 3.39 9.69
C LYS A 345 -17.07 4.77 9.16
N VAL A 346 -16.64 4.84 7.91
CA VAL A 346 -16.22 6.09 7.25
C VAL A 346 -17.32 6.62 6.34
N SER A 347 -18.06 5.74 5.67
CA SER A 347 -19.25 6.10 4.89
C SER A 347 -20.49 5.40 5.43
N THR A 348 -21.65 6.05 5.27
CA THR A 348 -22.95 5.41 5.46
C THR A 348 -23.34 4.72 4.15
N GLY A 349 -23.59 3.42 4.20
CA GLY A 349 -23.94 2.63 3.00
C GLY A 349 -25.07 3.24 2.18
N GLY A 350 -24.90 3.25 0.87
CA GLY A 350 -25.95 3.56 -0.09
C GLY A 350 -26.70 2.29 -0.47
N LYS A 351 -27.85 2.47 -1.13
CA LYS A 351 -28.80 1.40 -1.47
C LYS A 351 -28.15 0.23 -2.21
N PRO A 352 -28.71 -0.99 -2.07
CA PRO A 352 -28.16 -2.20 -2.67
C PRO A 352 -27.87 -2.01 -4.16
N MET A 353 -26.71 -2.51 -4.61
CA MET A 353 -26.51 -2.79 -6.03
C MET A 353 -27.63 -3.74 -6.45
N VAL A 354 -28.50 -3.27 -7.36
CA VAL A 354 -29.57 -4.09 -7.94
C VAL A 354 -28.95 -5.43 -8.37
N PRO A 355 -29.54 -6.57 -7.98
CA PRO A 355 -28.97 -7.87 -8.29
C PRO A 355 -28.75 -7.96 -9.80
N TYR A 356 -27.58 -8.45 -10.19
CA TYR A 356 -27.37 -8.98 -11.54
C TYR A 356 -28.48 -10.00 -11.76
N ILE A 357 -29.48 -9.63 -12.56
CA ILE A 357 -30.54 -10.56 -12.96
C ILE A 357 -29.81 -11.64 -13.76
N LYS A 358 -29.74 -12.83 -13.16
CA LYS A 358 -29.43 -14.05 -13.91
C LYS A 358 -30.58 -14.25 -14.89
N GLU A 359 -30.33 -14.00 -16.16
CA GLU A 359 -31.02 -14.72 -17.23
C GLU A 359 -30.19 -15.94 -17.62
#